data_AF-A0A453Q4S9-F1
#
_entry.id   AF-A0A453Q4S9-F1
#
_cell.length_a   1.000
_cell.length_b   1.000
_cell.length_c   1.000
_cell.angle_alpha   90.00
_cell.angle_beta   90.00
_cell.angle_gamma   90.00
#
_symmetry.space_group_name_H-M   'P 1'
#
loop_
_entity.id
_entity.type
_entity.pdbx_description
1 polymer ?
#
loop_
_entity_poly.entity_id
_entity_poly.type
_entity_poly.pdbx_seq_one_letter_code
_entity_poly.pdbx_strand_id
1 'polypeptide(L)'
;MTQENHLAMKSSGHLFNEWEIRLLVLLSFTMQLFLFFVGGLRRRITNSALRFSIWLAYVGADMVSVYVLGLISRVHLDATTENHHHLAFLWAPFLLIHLGGQDTVTAFAIEDISLWLRHLLNLVVQVSLTLYIFWKSTNGLNIQELLLPTILLFVSGMIKYGERTWALCCGSLINIAEFPIPQYLTDLDKIHVGSTSSYSGLVSKALFSIKEVRWIFSSYSPLGTDLSMNSDLLLPDYSAKLFETMEIELGLMFDDIYTKAQVLRTWGGIILRCLSDISFLAAFVLFSVRNKERYNTVDTAITYVLFIGGFSLEVFAVFTAMMSPWIWAWLK
;
A
#
# COMPACT_ATOMS: atom_id res chain seq x y z
N MET A 1 51.76 -14.25 2.38
CA MET A 1 50.36 -13.77 2.49
C MET A 1 49.59 -14.48 1.39
N THR A 2 49.05 -15.64 1.75
CA THR A 2 48.79 -16.78 0.85
C THR A 2 47.39 -16.75 0.26
N GLN A 3 47.20 -17.43 -0.86
CA GLN A 3 45.93 -17.59 -1.60
C GLN A 3 44.76 -18.05 -0.70
N GLU A 4 45.04 -18.76 0.40
CA GLU A 4 44.06 -19.08 1.45
C GLU A 4 43.45 -17.84 2.13
N ASN A 5 44.23 -16.81 2.43
CA ASN A 5 43.71 -15.59 3.04
C ASN A 5 42.78 -14.84 2.07
N HIS A 6 43.08 -14.91 0.76
CA HIS A 6 42.23 -14.32 -0.27
C HIS A 6 40.91 -15.09 -0.43
N LEU A 7 40.95 -16.43 -0.38
CA LEU A 7 39.75 -17.28 -0.44
C LEU A 7 38.90 -17.13 0.84
N ALA A 8 39.52 -17.08 2.02
CA ALA A 8 38.83 -16.86 3.29
C ALA A 8 38.16 -15.47 3.34
N MET A 9 38.81 -14.43 2.81
CA MET A 9 38.25 -13.08 2.73
C MET A 9 37.06 -13.03 1.74
N LYS A 10 37.15 -13.70 0.58
CA LYS A 10 36.04 -13.79 -0.39
C LYS A 10 34.84 -14.56 0.17
N SER A 11 35.09 -15.66 0.88
CA SER A 11 34.05 -16.47 1.54
C SER A 11 33.35 -15.69 2.65
N SER A 12 34.11 -14.98 3.49
CA SER A 12 33.57 -14.15 4.57
C SER A 12 32.71 -12.99 4.04
N GLY A 13 33.14 -12.35 2.94
CA GLY A 13 32.37 -11.30 2.28
C GLY A 13 31.06 -11.81 1.67
N HIS A 14 31.05 -13.02 1.09
CA HIS A 14 29.83 -13.63 0.54
C HIS A 14 28.80 -13.92 1.64
N LEU A 15 29.23 -14.55 2.75
CA LEU A 15 28.36 -14.85 3.87
C LEU A 15 27.78 -13.58 4.51
N PHE A 16 28.59 -12.51 4.63
CA PHE A 16 28.11 -11.23 5.14
C PHE A 16 26.98 -10.66 4.27
N ASN A 17 27.16 -10.65 2.94
CA ASN A 17 26.14 -10.18 2.01
C ASN A 17 24.84 -10.99 2.08
N GLU A 18 24.92 -12.31 2.31
CA GLU A 18 23.73 -13.16 2.50
C GLU A 18 22.93 -12.79 3.73
N TRP A 19 23.61 -12.68 4.87
CA TRP A 19 22.99 -12.30 6.14
C TRP A 19 22.39 -10.90 6.06
N GLU A 20 23.07 -9.98 5.37
CA GLU A 20 22.59 -8.63 5.12
C GLU A 20 21.27 -8.64 4.34
N ILE A 21 21.17 -9.35 3.21
CA ILE A 21 19.92 -9.43 2.42
C ILE A 21 18.79 -10.03 3.27
N ARG A 22 19.05 -11.14 3.99
CA ARG A 22 18.05 -11.80 4.84
C ARG A 22 17.50 -10.85 5.91
N LEU A 23 18.38 -10.16 6.62
CA LEU A 23 18.00 -9.23 7.68
C LEU A 23 17.22 -8.04 7.13
N LEU A 24 17.62 -7.50 5.99
CA LEU A 24 16.95 -6.33 5.42
C LEU A 24 15.59 -6.66 4.79
N VAL A 25 15.42 -7.85 4.20
CA VAL A 25 14.11 -8.33 3.73
C VAL A 25 13.13 -8.47 4.90
N LEU A 26 13.59 -9.07 6.00
CA LEU A 26 12.78 -9.15 7.23
C LEU A 26 12.51 -7.76 7.82
N LEU A 27 13.51 -6.87 7.83
CA LEU A 27 13.34 -5.50 8.30
C LEU A 27 12.26 -4.76 7.48
N SER A 28 12.32 -4.84 6.15
CA SER A 28 11.31 -4.27 5.25
C SER A 28 9.91 -4.80 5.58
N PHE A 29 9.78 -6.11 5.79
CA PHE A 29 8.50 -6.72 6.18
C PHE A 29 8.01 -6.26 7.56
N THR A 30 8.91 -6.15 8.55
CA THR A 30 8.55 -5.66 9.89
C THR A 30 8.10 -4.19 9.89
N MET A 31 8.72 -3.34 9.07
CA MET A 31 8.29 -1.95 8.91
C MET A 31 6.87 -1.87 8.33
N GLN A 32 6.53 -2.75 7.39
CA GLN A 32 5.16 -2.84 6.86
C GLN A 32 4.15 -3.33 7.88
N LEU A 33 4.47 -4.38 8.65
CA LEU A 33 3.60 -4.82 9.75
C LEU A 33 3.34 -3.67 10.72
N PHE A 34 4.40 -2.97 11.12
CA PHE A 34 4.31 -1.81 12.00
C PHE A 34 3.42 -0.70 11.40
N LEU A 35 3.63 -0.34 10.13
CA LEU A 35 2.82 0.68 9.45
C LEU A 35 1.36 0.27 9.29
N PHE A 36 1.07 -1.01 9.06
CA PHE A 36 -0.30 -1.49 8.93
C PHE A 36 -1.07 -1.27 10.25
N PHE A 37 -0.55 -1.81 11.35
CA PHE A 37 -1.23 -1.74 12.66
C PHE A 37 -1.21 -0.33 13.25
N VAL A 38 -0.05 0.32 13.30
CA VAL A 38 0.13 1.61 13.98
C VAL A 38 -0.31 2.78 13.09
N GLY A 39 -0.18 2.65 11.77
CA GLY A 39 -0.64 3.65 10.82
C GLY A 39 -2.15 3.86 10.83
N GLY A 40 -2.94 2.78 10.98
CA GLY A 40 -4.39 2.89 11.16
C GLY A 40 -4.79 3.61 12.45
N LEU A 41 -3.96 3.49 13.50
CA LEU A 41 -4.15 4.18 14.78
C LEU A 41 -3.75 5.67 14.73
N ARG A 42 -3.06 6.14 13.68
CA ARG A 42 -2.56 7.53 13.57
C ARG A 42 -3.62 8.59 13.83
N ARG A 43 -4.86 8.37 13.41
CA ARG A 43 -5.99 9.29 13.62
C ARG A 43 -6.32 9.52 15.09
N ARG A 44 -5.98 8.57 15.97
CA ARG A 44 -6.28 8.59 17.41
C ARG A 44 -5.05 8.86 18.28
N ILE A 45 -3.85 8.92 17.69
CA ILE A 45 -2.59 9.06 18.43
C ILE A 45 -2.17 10.54 18.54
N THR A 46 -2.12 11.03 19.78
CA THR A 46 -1.59 12.36 20.15
C THR A 46 -0.11 12.32 20.54
N ASN A 47 0.44 11.14 20.84
CA ASN A 47 1.82 10.99 21.31
C ASN A 47 2.84 11.31 20.20
N SER A 48 3.66 12.34 20.44
CA SER A 48 4.71 12.79 19.52
C SER A 48 5.75 11.71 19.20
N ALA A 49 6.12 10.86 20.17
CA ALA A 49 7.11 9.80 19.95
C ALA A 49 6.58 8.72 18.99
N LEU A 50 5.30 8.34 19.13
CA LEU A 50 4.66 7.40 18.21
C LEU A 50 4.50 8.00 16.81
N ARG A 51 4.13 9.28 16.70
CA ARG A 51 4.07 9.99 15.41
C ARG A 51 5.42 10.02 14.72
N PHE A 52 6.50 10.34 15.45
CA PHE A 52 7.86 10.29 14.93
C PHE A 52 8.28 8.88 14.51
N SER A 53 7.89 7.86 15.28
CA SER A 53 8.15 6.46 14.92
C SER A 53 7.40 6.03 13.66
N ILE A 54 6.13 6.42 13.47
CA ILE A 54 5.37 6.18 12.24
C ILE A 54 6.05 6.88 11.06
N TRP A 55 6.45 8.14 11.24
CA TRP A 55 7.16 8.90 10.20
C TRP A 55 8.46 8.20 9.79
N LEU A 56 9.26 7.77 10.77
CA LEU A 56 10.52 7.07 10.53
C LEU A 56 10.30 5.75 9.80
N ALA A 57 9.30 4.96 10.22
CA ALA A 57 8.96 3.71 9.57
C ALA A 57 8.44 3.94 8.13
N TYR A 58 7.66 4.99 7.91
CA TYR A 58 7.14 5.37 6.59
C TYR A 58 8.27 5.71 5.62
N VAL A 59 9.18 6.61 6.02
CA VAL A 59 10.35 6.97 5.21
C VAL A 59 11.31 5.78 5.04
N GLY A 60 11.51 5.01 6.12
CA GLY A 60 12.41 3.86 6.14
C GLY A 60 11.95 2.70 5.26
N ALA A 61 10.64 2.40 5.22
CA ALA A 61 10.13 1.23 4.50
C ALA A 61 10.46 1.26 3.00
N ASP A 62 10.29 2.42 2.36
CA ASP A 62 10.62 2.60 0.94
C ASP A 62 12.14 2.51 0.72
N MET A 63 12.92 3.18 1.57
CA MET A 63 14.38 3.19 1.48
C MET A 63 15.00 1.80 1.62
N VAL A 64 14.58 1.04 2.64
CA VAL A 64 15.06 -0.34 2.85
C VAL A 64 14.70 -1.21 1.65
N SER A 65 13.47 -1.11 1.15
CA SER A 65 13.02 -1.96 0.04
C SER A 65 13.79 -1.68 -1.27
N VAL A 66 14.01 -0.41 -1.61
CA VAL A 66 14.84 -0.02 -2.77
C VAL A 66 16.29 -0.46 -2.59
N TYR A 67 16.85 -0.27 -1.39
CA TYR A 67 18.23 -0.64 -1.09
C TYR A 67 18.44 -2.15 -1.26
N VAL A 68 17.56 -2.98 -0.70
CA VAL A 68 17.65 -4.44 -0.83
C VAL A 68 17.50 -4.86 -2.29
N LEU A 69 16.58 -4.26 -3.03
CA LEU A 69 16.38 -4.61 -4.43
C LEU A 69 17.62 -4.26 -5.28
N GLY A 70 18.26 -3.12 -5.00
CA GLY A 70 19.55 -2.75 -5.57
C GLY A 70 20.68 -3.71 -5.20
N LEU A 71 20.73 -4.15 -3.94
CA LEU A 71 21.70 -5.14 -3.46
C LEU A 71 21.53 -6.49 -4.16
N ILE A 72 20.30 -6.98 -4.29
CA ILE A 72 19.97 -8.22 -5.01
C ILE A 72 20.39 -8.11 -6.49
N SER A 73 20.11 -6.96 -7.13
CA SER A 73 20.52 -6.72 -8.52
C SER A 73 22.04 -6.76 -8.69
N ARG A 74 22.80 -6.13 -7.78
CA ARG A 74 24.27 -6.16 -7.78
C ARG A 74 24.83 -7.57 -7.59
N VAL A 75 24.32 -8.32 -6.62
CA VAL A 75 24.76 -9.71 -6.41
C VAL A 75 24.50 -10.56 -7.65
N HIS A 76 23.38 -10.36 -8.34
CA HIS A 76 23.12 -11.02 -9.61
C HIS A 76 24.01 -10.50 -10.76
N LEU A 77 24.51 -9.26 -10.70
CA LEU A 77 25.50 -8.74 -11.66
C LEU A 77 26.82 -9.51 -11.60
N ASP A 78 27.32 -9.77 -10.39
CA ASP A 78 28.63 -10.40 -10.14
C ASP A 78 28.61 -11.94 -10.24
N ALA A 79 27.44 -12.57 -10.15
CA ALA A 79 27.26 -14.04 -10.17
C ALA A 79 27.43 -14.69 -11.56
N THR A 80 28.41 -14.27 -12.36
CA THR A 80 28.86 -15.00 -13.56
C THR A 80 29.64 -16.27 -13.23
N THR A 81 29.92 -16.52 -11.95
CA THR A 81 30.66 -17.70 -11.48
C THR A 81 30.02 -18.30 -10.23
N GLU A 82 29.36 -19.43 -10.43
CA GLU A 82 28.99 -20.47 -9.47
C GLU A 82 27.92 -20.18 -8.39
N ASN A 83 26.82 -20.94 -8.52
CA ASN A 83 25.91 -21.47 -7.49
C ASN A 83 25.77 -20.74 -6.14
N HIS A 84 24.60 -20.12 -5.98
CA HIS A 84 23.60 -20.34 -4.91
C HIS A 84 22.99 -19.02 -4.43
N HIS A 85 21.84 -18.62 -5.00
CA HIS A 85 20.84 -17.69 -4.40
C HIS A 85 19.46 -17.88 -5.05
N HIS A 86 18.94 -19.11 -5.07
CA HIS A 86 17.71 -19.43 -5.81
C HIS A 86 16.45 -18.73 -5.27
N LEU A 87 16.43 -18.35 -3.98
CA LEU A 87 15.26 -17.72 -3.34
C LEU A 87 15.32 -16.18 -3.31
N ALA A 88 16.50 -15.58 -3.42
CA ALA A 88 16.64 -14.11 -3.52
C ALA A 88 15.90 -13.56 -4.76
N PHE A 89 15.84 -14.37 -5.81
CA PHE A 89 15.03 -14.13 -7.00
C PHE A 89 13.55 -13.88 -6.68
N LEU A 90 13.00 -14.66 -5.74
CA LEU A 90 11.61 -14.61 -5.33
C LEU A 90 11.34 -13.46 -4.34
N TRP A 91 12.37 -12.97 -3.65
CA TRP A 91 12.27 -11.80 -2.77
C TRP A 91 12.21 -10.47 -3.52
N ALA A 92 12.72 -10.38 -4.75
CA ALA A 92 12.65 -9.14 -5.54
C ALA A 92 11.21 -8.66 -5.77
N PRO A 93 10.25 -9.51 -6.19
CA PRO A 93 8.83 -9.12 -6.23
C PRO A 93 8.19 -8.86 -4.86
N PHE A 94 8.63 -9.53 -3.80
CA PHE A 94 8.17 -9.20 -2.44
C PHE A 94 8.54 -7.77 -2.07
N LEU A 95 9.76 -7.33 -2.39
CA LEU A 95 10.18 -5.94 -2.17
C LEU A 95 9.38 -4.95 -3.02
N LEU A 96 8.92 -5.37 -4.21
CA LEU A 96 8.01 -4.57 -5.03
C LEU A 96 6.62 -4.46 -4.39
N ILE A 97 6.09 -5.57 -3.84
CA ILE A 97 4.86 -5.57 -3.02
C ILE A 97 5.02 -4.63 -1.82
N HIS A 98 6.17 -4.69 -1.15
CA HIS A 98 6.51 -3.87 0.00
C HIS A 98 6.52 -2.36 -0.32
N LEU A 99 7.09 -2.00 -1.48
CA LEU A 99 7.06 -0.64 -2.03
C LEU A 99 5.66 -0.15 -2.37
N GLY A 100 4.73 -1.07 -2.64
CA GLY A 100 3.31 -0.75 -2.79
C GLY A 100 2.65 -0.21 -1.52
N GLY A 101 3.32 -0.29 -0.38
CA GLY A 101 2.88 0.30 0.88
C GLY A 101 1.60 -0.34 1.44
N GLN A 102 1.32 -0.03 2.70
CA GLN A 102 0.13 -0.52 3.39
C GLN A 102 -1.09 0.33 3.05
N ASP A 103 -2.28 -0.28 3.09
CA ASP A 103 -3.51 0.41 2.70
C ASP A 103 -3.90 1.54 3.66
N THR A 104 -3.44 1.44 4.91
CA THR A 104 -3.72 2.39 5.99
C THR A 104 -2.91 3.69 5.91
N VAL A 105 -1.79 3.71 5.17
CA VAL A 105 -0.91 4.88 5.06
C VAL A 105 -0.34 4.97 3.64
N THR A 106 -0.92 5.85 2.82
CA THR A 106 -0.39 6.17 1.48
C THR A 106 0.50 7.41 1.49
N ALA A 107 0.14 8.40 2.30
CA ALA A 107 0.88 9.65 2.49
C ALA A 107 0.99 10.00 3.97
N PHE A 108 2.14 10.58 4.37
CA PHE A 108 2.33 11.07 5.72
C PHE A 108 1.92 12.54 5.85
N ALA A 109 2.22 13.36 4.85
CA ALA A 109 1.85 14.77 4.76
C ALA A 109 1.17 15.09 3.42
N ILE A 110 0.49 16.25 3.33
CA ILE A 110 -0.18 16.68 2.09
C ILE A 110 0.84 16.96 0.98
N GLU A 111 2.05 17.40 1.35
CA GLU A 111 3.15 17.64 0.42
C GLU A 111 3.61 16.37 -0.28
N ASP A 112 3.57 15.21 0.39
CA ASP A 112 3.95 13.92 -0.20
C ASP A 112 3.04 13.55 -1.38
N ILE A 113 1.77 13.95 -1.31
CA ILE A 113 0.77 13.69 -2.33
C ILE A 113 1.05 14.50 -3.60
N SER A 114 1.49 15.76 -3.44
CA SER A 114 1.88 16.61 -4.57
C SER A 114 3.07 16.06 -5.36
N LEU A 115 3.89 15.21 -4.72
CA LEU A 115 5.07 14.58 -5.28
C LEU A 115 4.80 13.19 -5.87
N TRP A 116 3.54 12.86 -6.18
CA TRP A 116 3.14 11.55 -6.71
C TRP A 116 3.95 11.12 -7.94
N LEU A 117 4.40 12.07 -8.78
CA LEU A 117 5.23 11.77 -9.96
C LEU A 117 6.59 11.15 -9.57
N ARG A 118 7.15 11.49 -8.41
CA ARG A 118 8.36 10.84 -7.88
C ARG A 118 8.09 9.38 -7.53
N HIS A 119 6.92 9.09 -6.97
CA HIS A 119 6.50 7.72 -6.67
C HIS A 119 6.26 6.92 -7.95
N LEU A 120 5.69 7.55 -9.00
CA LEU A 120 5.57 6.94 -10.33
C LEU A 120 6.94 6.64 -10.95
N LEU A 121 7.87 7.60 -10.89
CA LEU A 121 9.22 7.39 -11.40
C LEU A 121 9.91 6.23 -10.65
N ASN A 122 9.78 6.19 -9.33
CA ASN A 122 10.33 5.09 -8.54
C ASN A 122 9.67 3.75 -8.92
N LEU A 123 8.34 3.71 -9.12
CA LEU A 123 7.66 2.52 -9.63
C LEU A 123 8.29 2.03 -10.94
N VAL A 124 8.47 2.91 -11.93
CA VAL A 124 9.06 2.55 -13.23
C VAL A 124 10.48 2.01 -13.07
N VAL A 125 11.30 2.65 -12.23
CA VAL A 125 12.69 2.22 -11.97
C VAL A 125 12.72 0.85 -11.28
N GLN A 126 11.91 0.64 -10.24
CA GLN A 126 11.92 -0.63 -9.50
C GLN A 126 11.30 -1.78 -10.31
N VAL A 127 10.27 -1.51 -11.12
CA VAL A 127 9.71 -2.47 -12.08
C VAL A 127 10.75 -2.85 -13.14
N SER A 128 11.51 -1.88 -13.65
CA SER A 128 12.59 -2.15 -14.61
C SER A 128 13.71 -2.98 -13.98
N LEU A 129 14.06 -2.68 -12.73
CA LEU A 129 15.10 -3.41 -11.99
C LEU A 129 14.69 -4.86 -11.70
N THR A 130 13.45 -5.09 -11.30
CA THR A 130 12.90 -6.44 -11.08
C THR A 130 12.80 -7.23 -12.38
N LEU A 131 12.37 -6.61 -13.48
CA LEU A 131 12.38 -7.22 -14.82
C LEU A 131 13.81 -7.56 -15.30
N TYR A 132 14.79 -6.70 -15.01
CA TYR A 132 16.19 -6.97 -15.33
C TYR A 132 16.70 -8.21 -14.59
N ILE A 133 16.39 -8.33 -13.29
CA ILE A 133 16.71 -9.52 -12.49
C ILE A 133 16.06 -10.77 -13.12
N PHE A 134 14.82 -10.66 -13.63
CA PHE A 134 14.14 -11.74 -14.33
C PHE A 134 14.85 -12.17 -15.60
N TRP A 135 15.10 -11.21 -16.49
CA TRP A 135 15.79 -11.45 -17.74
C TRP A 135 17.17 -12.10 -17.54
N LYS A 136 17.93 -11.62 -16.55
CA LYS A 136 19.25 -12.19 -16.26
C LYS A 136 19.14 -13.59 -15.68
N SER A 137 18.20 -13.82 -14.77
CA SER A 137 17.96 -15.11 -14.10
C SER A 137 17.47 -16.20 -15.06
N THR A 138 16.63 -15.86 -16.05
CA THR A 138 16.07 -16.81 -17.03
C THR A 138 17.11 -17.45 -17.94
N ASN A 139 18.29 -16.83 -18.08
CA ASN A 139 19.41 -17.39 -18.85
C ASN A 139 20.16 -18.50 -18.08
N GLY A 140 19.84 -18.72 -16.78
CA GLY A 140 20.36 -19.81 -15.97
C GLY A 140 19.49 -21.08 -16.06
N LEU A 141 20.08 -22.18 -16.53
CA LEU A 141 19.45 -23.46 -16.88
C LEU A 141 18.64 -24.22 -15.79
N ASN A 142 18.48 -23.70 -14.56
CA ASN A 142 17.86 -24.41 -13.43
C ASN A 142 16.75 -23.63 -12.68
N ILE A 143 16.28 -22.49 -13.21
CA ILE A 143 15.37 -21.57 -12.49
C ILE A 143 13.92 -21.58 -13.04
N GLN A 144 13.65 -22.30 -14.14
CA GLN A 144 12.28 -22.43 -14.70
C GLN A 144 11.24 -22.84 -13.67
N GLU A 145 11.70 -23.62 -12.70
CA GLU A 145 10.91 -24.04 -11.59
C GLU A 145 10.29 -22.83 -10.83
N LEU A 146 11.09 -21.91 -10.29
CA LEU A 146 10.59 -20.77 -9.49
C LEU A 146 10.03 -19.61 -10.31
N LEU A 147 10.12 -19.69 -11.64
CA LEU A 147 9.72 -18.60 -12.51
C LEU A 147 8.22 -18.26 -12.38
N LEU A 148 7.36 -19.29 -12.38
CA LEU A 148 5.91 -19.09 -12.33
C LEU A 148 5.42 -18.39 -11.04
N PRO A 149 5.74 -18.86 -9.80
CA PRO A 149 5.33 -18.14 -8.59
C PRO A 149 5.93 -16.73 -8.52
N THR A 150 7.13 -16.53 -9.08
CA THR A 150 7.78 -15.22 -9.09
C THR A 150 7.08 -14.23 -10.04
N ILE A 151 6.63 -14.68 -11.22
CA ILE A 151 5.83 -13.85 -12.14
C ILE A 151 4.51 -13.43 -11.49
N LEU A 152 3.84 -14.36 -10.80
CA LEU A 152 2.58 -14.05 -10.10
C LEU A 152 2.79 -13.04 -8.97
N LEU A 153 3.86 -13.16 -8.19
CA LEU A 153 4.23 -12.16 -7.20
C LEU A 153 4.57 -10.81 -7.83
N PHE A 154 5.22 -10.81 -8.99
CA PHE A 154 5.55 -9.58 -9.72
C PHE A 154 4.29 -8.87 -10.20
N VAL A 155 3.32 -9.60 -10.74
CA VAL A 155 2.01 -9.03 -11.10
C VAL A 155 1.32 -8.45 -9.86
N SER A 156 1.30 -9.16 -8.73
CA SER A 156 0.74 -8.64 -7.47
C SER A 156 1.47 -7.38 -7.00
N GLY A 157 2.81 -7.35 -7.05
CA GLY A 157 3.62 -6.20 -6.68
C GLY A 157 3.41 -4.99 -7.58
N MET A 158 3.33 -5.20 -8.90
CA MET A 158 3.00 -4.15 -9.86
C MET A 158 1.63 -3.55 -9.57
N ILE A 159 0.62 -4.38 -9.30
CA ILE A 159 -0.72 -3.90 -9.00
C ILE A 159 -0.72 -3.09 -7.69
N LYS A 160 -0.17 -3.62 -6.59
CA LYS A 160 -0.15 -2.93 -5.29
C LYS A 160 0.59 -1.60 -5.32
N TYR A 161 1.70 -1.53 -6.05
CA TYR A 161 2.45 -0.28 -6.21
C TYR A 161 1.75 0.67 -7.20
N GLY A 162 1.11 0.14 -8.23
CA GLY A 162 0.18 0.90 -9.07
C GLY A 162 -0.95 1.55 -8.26
N GLU A 163 -1.60 0.80 -7.37
CA GLU A 163 -2.68 1.28 -6.50
C GLU A 163 -2.21 2.43 -5.59
N ARG A 164 -1.02 2.33 -4.99
CA ARG A 164 -0.45 3.43 -4.20
C ARG A 164 -0.23 4.68 -5.04
N THR A 165 0.31 4.53 -6.24
CA THR A 165 0.59 5.66 -7.14
C THR A 165 -0.71 6.30 -7.63
N TRP A 166 -1.73 5.48 -7.91
CA TRP A 166 -3.07 5.95 -8.25
C TRP A 166 -3.70 6.70 -7.07
N ALA A 167 -3.62 6.17 -5.85
CA ALA A 167 -4.14 6.84 -4.66
C ALA A 167 -3.48 8.22 -4.45
N LEU A 168 -2.16 8.32 -4.61
CA LEU A 168 -1.44 9.59 -4.51
C LEU A 168 -1.83 10.56 -5.64
N CYS A 169 -1.97 10.08 -6.87
CA CYS A 169 -2.44 10.89 -7.99
C CYS A 169 -3.86 11.44 -7.74
N CYS A 170 -4.78 10.60 -7.26
CA CYS A 170 -6.13 11.02 -6.92
C CYS A 170 -6.15 12.02 -5.76
N GLY A 171 -5.37 11.81 -4.71
CA GLY A 171 -5.20 12.79 -3.63
C GLY A 171 -4.66 14.12 -4.14
N SER A 172 -3.71 14.10 -5.08
CA SER A 172 -3.14 15.31 -5.67
C SER A 172 -4.18 16.05 -6.50
N LEU A 173 -5.01 15.33 -7.25
CA LEU A 173 -6.07 15.91 -8.07
C LEU A 173 -7.26 16.41 -7.21
N ILE A 174 -7.50 15.81 -6.04
CA ILE A 174 -8.41 16.38 -5.03
C ILE A 174 -7.88 17.73 -4.54
N ASN A 175 -6.57 17.81 -4.24
CA ASN A 175 -5.94 19.05 -3.80
C ASN A 175 -5.98 20.15 -4.88
N ILE A 176 -5.98 19.77 -6.16
CA ILE A 176 -5.97 20.68 -7.33
C ILE A 176 -7.39 20.96 -7.89
N ALA A 177 -8.40 20.19 -7.48
CA ALA A 177 -9.81 20.33 -7.85
C ALA A 177 -10.12 20.26 -9.37
N GLU A 178 -9.70 19.19 -10.06
CA GLU A 178 -9.95 19.00 -11.51
C GLU A 178 -10.93 17.86 -11.90
N PHE A 179 -11.45 17.03 -10.98
CA PHE A 179 -12.26 15.87 -11.40
C PHE A 179 -13.77 16.12 -11.60
N PRO A 180 -14.35 15.79 -12.78
CA PRO A 180 -15.78 15.67 -12.97
C PRO A 180 -16.33 14.36 -12.36
N ILE A 181 -17.54 14.42 -11.83
CA ILE A 181 -18.18 13.38 -11.00
C ILE A 181 -18.54 12.12 -11.83
N PRO A 182 -18.32 10.89 -11.31
CA PRO A 182 -18.89 9.66 -11.89
C PRO A 182 -20.42 9.62 -11.79
N GLN A 183 -21.06 9.34 -12.92
CA GLN A 183 -22.51 9.46 -13.16
C GLN A 183 -23.42 8.65 -12.19
N TYR A 184 -22.86 7.64 -11.50
CA TYR A 184 -23.53 6.83 -10.46
C TYR A 184 -23.95 7.63 -9.21
N LEU A 185 -23.21 8.68 -8.84
CA LEU A 185 -23.56 9.52 -7.69
C LEU A 185 -24.80 10.39 -7.94
N THR A 186 -25.09 10.69 -9.22
CA THR A 186 -26.28 11.44 -9.64
C THR A 186 -27.57 10.64 -9.53
N ASP A 187 -27.50 9.30 -9.61
CA ASP A 187 -28.70 8.46 -9.51
C ASP A 187 -29.12 8.18 -8.06
N LEU A 188 -28.18 8.28 -7.09
CA LEU A 188 -28.48 8.18 -5.66
C LEU A 188 -29.24 9.40 -5.11
N ASP A 189 -29.10 10.57 -5.76
CA ASP A 189 -29.81 11.83 -5.44
C ASP A 189 -31.35 11.69 -5.55
N LYS A 190 -31.83 10.83 -6.44
CA LYS A 190 -33.28 10.66 -6.68
C LYS A 190 -33.97 9.74 -5.66
N ILE A 191 -33.23 8.95 -4.89
CA ILE A 191 -33.80 7.83 -4.13
C ILE A 191 -34.03 8.17 -2.64
N HIS A 192 -33.37 9.19 -2.05
CA HIS A 192 -33.31 9.29 -0.58
C HIS A 192 -33.63 10.67 0.03
N VAL A 193 -34.80 11.23 -0.29
CA VAL A 193 -35.38 12.41 0.40
C VAL A 193 -36.18 12.03 1.67
N GLY A 194 -36.08 10.81 2.21
CA GLY A 194 -36.99 10.36 3.27
C GLY A 194 -36.48 9.32 4.27
N SER A 195 -35.41 9.59 5.04
CA SER A 195 -35.34 9.15 6.46
C SER A 195 -34.12 9.75 7.18
N THR A 196 -34.35 10.58 8.21
CA THR A 196 -33.31 11.39 8.88
C THR A 196 -32.87 10.85 10.25
N SER A 197 -33.17 9.60 10.58
CA SER A 197 -32.90 9.01 11.92
C SER A 197 -31.95 7.80 11.96
N SER A 198 -31.43 7.35 10.82
CA SER A 198 -30.53 6.18 10.73
C SER A 198 -29.08 6.62 10.49
N TYR A 199 -28.10 5.95 11.11
CA TYR A 199 -26.65 6.16 10.89
C TYR A 199 -26.28 6.21 9.39
N SER A 200 -26.94 5.39 8.57
CA SER A 200 -26.80 5.40 7.10
C SER A 200 -27.24 6.73 6.44
N GLY A 201 -28.25 7.42 6.98
CA GLY A 201 -28.67 8.75 6.54
C GLY A 201 -27.67 9.85 6.91
N LEU A 202 -26.99 9.72 8.05
CA LEU A 202 -25.89 10.61 8.44
C LEU A 202 -24.66 10.41 7.54
N VAL A 203 -24.29 9.15 7.25
CA VAL A 203 -23.18 8.85 6.33
C VAL A 203 -23.50 9.30 4.91
N SER A 204 -24.74 9.14 4.43
CA SER A 204 -25.18 9.65 3.13
C SER A 204 -25.11 11.18 3.05
N LYS A 205 -25.58 11.88 4.10
CA LYS A 205 -25.48 13.34 4.18
C LYS A 205 -24.03 13.82 4.27
N ALA A 206 -23.18 13.12 5.02
CA ALA A 206 -21.75 13.37 5.11
C ALA A 206 -21.04 13.15 3.76
N LEU A 207 -21.36 12.06 3.04
CA LEU A 207 -20.84 11.82 1.69
C LEU A 207 -21.28 12.87 0.68
N PHE A 208 -22.43 13.50 0.87
CA PHE A 208 -22.88 14.62 0.05
C PHE A 208 -22.18 15.92 0.44
N SER A 209 -22.08 16.23 1.73
CA SER A 209 -21.48 17.47 2.25
C SER A 209 -19.95 17.48 2.16
N ILE A 210 -19.28 16.31 2.07
CA ILE A 210 -17.86 16.21 1.71
C ILE A 210 -17.55 16.93 0.39
N LYS A 211 -18.55 17.08 -0.50
CA LYS A 211 -18.49 17.89 -1.72
C LYS A 211 -18.27 19.36 -1.36
N GLU A 212 -19.17 19.94 -0.56
CA GLU A 212 -19.17 21.36 -0.15
C GLU A 212 -17.94 21.71 0.69
N VAL A 213 -17.56 20.85 1.63
CA VAL A 213 -16.34 21.05 2.43
C VAL A 213 -15.07 20.95 1.55
N ARG A 214 -15.08 20.12 0.50
CA ARG A 214 -13.92 19.97 -0.42
C ARG A 214 -13.72 21.24 -1.27
N TRP A 215 -14.80 21.94 -1.61
CA TRP A 215 -14.74 23.26 -2.27
C TRP A 215 -14.16 24.34 -1.35
N ILE A 216 -14.46 24.28 -0.04
CA ILE A 216 -13.87 25.20 0.96
C ILE A 216 -12.35 24.98 1.08
N PHE A 217 -11.90 23.71 1.10
CA PHE A 217 -10.47 23.39 1.19
C PHE A 217 -9.68 23.68 -0.09
N SER A 218 -10.31 23.62 -1.28
CA SER A 218 -9.64 23.87 -2.57
C SER A 218 -9.56 25.34 -2.98
N SER A 219 -9.98 26.28 -2.11
CA SER A 219 -10.05 27.73 -2.40
C SER A 219 -10.96 28.12 -3.58
N TYR A 220 -11.66 27.14 -4.17
CA TYR A 220 -12.57 27.36 -5.29
C TYR A 220 -13.98 27.53 -4.72
N SER A 221 -14.30 28.75 -4.28
CA SER A 221 -15.67 29.11 -3.95
C SER A 221 -16.44 29.23 -5.27
N PRO A 222 -17.42 28.36 -5.59
CA PRO A 222 -18.35 28.69 -6.65
C PRO A 222 -19.08 29.96 -6.21
N LEU A 223 -19.03 30.96 -7.07
CA LEU A 223 -19.66 32.27 -6.94
C LEU A 223 -21.07 32.14 -6.30
N GLY A 224 -21.22 32.60 -5.05
CA GLY A 224 -22.52 32.92 -4.46
C GLY A 224 -23.26 31.82 -3.71
N THR A 225 -22.61 31.00 -2.87
CA THR A 225 -23.33 30.36 -1.76
C THR A 225 -23.42 31.33 -0.59
N ASP A 226 -24.51 32.10 -0.57
CA ASP A 226 -24.95 32.81 0.64
C ASP A 226 -25.17 31.77 1.74
N LEU A 227 -24.16 31.62 2.61
CA LEU A 227 -24.31 31.02 3.92
C LEU A 227 -25.21 31.95 4.75
N SER A 228 -26.51 31.92 4.46
CA SER A 228 -27.54 32.39 5.37
C SER A 228 -27.47 31.51 6.61
N MET A 229 -26.67 31.98 7.57
CA MET A 229 -26.47 31.35 8.87
C MET A 229 -27.79 31.47 9.63
N ASN A 230 -28.71 30.54 9.37
CA ASN A 230 -30.00 30.49 10.05
C ASN A 230 -29.76 30.34 11.55
N SER A 231 -30.42 31.21 12.32
CA SER A 231 -30.44 31.27 13.79
C SER A 231 -30.92 29.99 14.48
N ASP A 232 -31.39 29.00 13.72
CA ASP A 232 -31.82 27.67 14.19
C ASP A 232 -30.63 26.74 14.51
N LEU A 233 -29.39 27.12 14.17
CA LEU A 233 -28.16 26.36 14.39
C LEU A 233 -27.76 26.18 15.87
N LEU A 234 -28.40 26.91 16.80
CA LEU A 234 -28.02 27.00 18.22
C LEU A 234 -28.79 26.06 19.16
N LEU A 235 -29.69 25.21 18.64
CA LEU A 235 -30.33 24.18 19.46
C LEU A 235 -29.32 23.09 19.85
N PRO A 236 -29.20 22.72 21.14
CA PRO A 236 -28.19 21.77 21.62
C PRO A 236 -28.31 20.37 20.98
N ASP A 237 -29.51 19.98 20.53
CA ASP A 237 -29.77 18.71 19.85
C ASP A 237 -29.33 18.73 18.37
N TYR A 238 -29.40 19.91 17.72
CA TYR A 238 -28.96 20.08 16.33
C TYR A 238 -27.43 20.24 16.22
N SER A 239 -26.81 20.93 17.18
CA SER A 239 -25.36 21.09 17.22
C SER A 239 -24.64 19.76 17.43
N ALA A 240 -25.14 18.87 18.31
CA ALA A 240 -24.60 17.53 18.48
C ALA A 240 -24.61 16.71 17.17
N LYS A 241 -25.74 16.75 16.44
CA LYS A 241 -25.89 16.06 15.15
C LYS A 241 -25.00 16.66 14.06
N LEU A 242 -24.77 17.98 14.08
CA LEU A 242 -23.82 18.66 13.19
C LEU A 242 -22.37 18.25 13.49
N PHE A 243 -21.97 18.21 14.77
CA PHE A 243 -20.63 17.76 15.16
C PHE A 243 -20.38 16.31 14.74
N GLU A 244 -21.35 15.42 14.94
CA GLU A 244 -21.28 14.02 14.49
C GLU A 244 -21.14 13.92 12.97
N THR A 245 -21.91 14.72 12.22
CA THR A 245 -21.82 14.76 10.75
C THR A 245 -20.44 15.27 10.30
N MET A 246 -19.94 16.34 10.92
CA MET A 246 -18.62 16.92 10.60
C MET A 246 -17.47 15.97 10.94
N GLU A 247 -17.58 15.20 12.03
CA GLU A 247 -16.58 14.18 12.40
C GLU A 247 -16.50 13.08 11.34
N ILE A 248 -17.65 12.62 10.85
CA ILE A 248 -17.72 11.62 9.77
C ILE A 248 -17.12 12.19 8.47
N GLU A 249 -17.48 13.43 8.11
CA GLU A 249 -16.96 14.10 6.90
C GLU A 249 -15.45 14.27 6.91
N LEU A 250 -14.90 14.84 8.00
CA LEU A 250 -13.46 14.99 8.19
C LEU A 250 -12.75 13.64 8.17
N GLY A 251 -13.40 12.61 8.71
CA GLY A 251 -12.88 11.25 8.67
C GLY A 251 -12.79 10.68 7.26
N LEU A 252 -13.82 10.88 6.45
CA LEU A 252 -13.84 10.43 5.06
C LEU A 252 -12.83 11.21 4.20
N MET A 253 -12.66 12.52 4.44
CA MET A 253 -11.63 13.31 3.76
C MET A 253 -10.23 12.83 4.10
N PHE A 254 -9.99 12.55 5.38
CA PHE A 254 -8.72 11.99 5.81
C PHE A 254 -8.44 10.66 5.11
N ASP A 255 -9.44 9.77 5.03
CA ASP A 255 -9.27 8.47 4.38
C ASP A 255 -9.07 8.62 2.86
N ASP A 256 -9.75 9.55 2.20
CA ASP A 256 -9.58 9.85 0.77
C ASP A 256 -8.17 10.37 0.44
N ILE A 257 -7.63 11.24 1.30
CA ILE A 257 -6.35 11.93 1.07
C ILE A 257 -5.15 11.06 1.48
N TYR A 258 -5.23 10.38 2.62
CA TYR A 258 -4.07 9.77 3.27
C TYR A 258 -4.06 8.23 3.26
N THR A 259 -5.06 7.58 2.67
CA THR A 259 -5.14 6.11 2.59
C THR A 259 -5.47 5.66 1.16
N LYS A 260 -5.45 4.34 0.89
CA LYS A 260 -5.89 3.81 -0.42
C LYS A 260 -7.40 3.77 -0.58
N ALA A 261 -8.19 4.25 0.40
CA ALA A 261 -9.64 4.12 0.42
C ALA A 261 -10.32 4.65 -0.86
N GLN A 262 -9.83 5.75 -1.43
CA GLN A 262 -10.42 6.31 -2.65
C GLN A 262 -10.34 5.36 -3.85
N VAL A 263 -9.19 4.69 -4.04
CA VAL A 263 -9.00 3.72 -5.13
C VAL A 263 -9.88 2.49 -4.88
N LEU A 264 -9.94 2.03 -3.62
CA LEU A 264 -10.73 0.87 -3.20
C LEU A 264 -12.25 1.05 -3.35
N ARG A 265 -12.75 2.30 -3.39
CA ARG A 265 -14.17 2.60 -3.67
C ARG A 265 -14.53 2.49 -5.16
N THR A 266 -13.55 2.41 -6.06
CA THR A 266 -13.81 2.30 -7.50
C THR A 266 -13.91 0.84 -7.94
N TRP A 267 -14.79 0.55 -8.90
CA TRP A 267 -14.90 -0.79 -9.50
C TRP A 267 -13.57 -1.30 -10.07
N GLY A 268 -12.78 -0.42 -10.70
CA GLY A 268 -11.45 -0.75 -11.20
C GLY A 268 -10.48 -1.15 -10.09
N GLY A 269 -10.46 -0.41 -8.98
CA GLY A 269 -9.64 -0.75 -7.81
C GLY A 269 -10.03 -2.09 -7.18
N ILE A 270 -11.33 -2.38 -7.07
CA ILE A 270 -11.81 -3.68 -6.54
C ILE A 270 -11.35 -4.84 -7.44
N ILE A 271 -11.46 -4.70 -8.77
CA ILE A 271 -11.00 -5.74 -9.72
C ILE A 271 -9.49 -5.95 -9.60
N LEU A 272 -8.71 -4.87 -9.54
CA LEU A 272 -7.25 -4.95 -9.38
C LEU A 272 -6.86 -5.61 -8.07
N ARG A 273 -7.54 -5.30 -6.97
CA ARG A 273 -7.28 -5.92 -5.67
C ARG A 273 -7.56 -7.42 -5.69
N CYS A 274 -8.73 -7.83 -6.18
CA CYS A 274 -9.06 -9.25 -6.35
C CYS A 274 -8.01 -9.97 -7.22
N LEU A 275 -7.59 -9.35 -8.32
CA LEU A 275 -6.56 -9.90 -9.19
C LEU A 275 -5.21 -10.05 -8.45
N SER A 276 -4.81 -9.05 -7.67
CA SER A 276 -3.58 -9.06 -6.88
C SER A 276 -3.60 -10.16 -5.82
N ASP A 277 -4.71 -10.30 -5.09
CA ASP A 277 -4.87 -11.30 -4.02
C ASP A 277 -4.91 -12.72 -4.57
N ILE A 278 -5.63 -12.94 -5.68
CA ILE A 278 -5.65 -14.24 -6.38
C ILE A 278 -4.25 -14.58 -6.88
N SER A 279 -3.52 -13.61 -7.46
CA SER A 279 -2.15 -13.82 -7.93
C SER A 279 -1.20 -14.16 -6.78
N PHE A 280 -1.29 -13.44 -5.66
CA PHE A 280 -0.49 -13.69 -4.46
C PHE A 280 -0.76 -15.08 -3.86
N LEU A 281 -2.05 -15.46 -3.74
CA LEU A 281 -2.46 -16.76 -3.24
C LEU A 281 -1.99 -17.89 -4.16
N ALA A 282 -2.13 -17.73 -5.48
CA ALA A 282 -1.64 -18.68 -6.46
C ALA A 282 -0.12 -18.86 -6.36
N ALA A 283 0.65 -17.77 -6.18
CA ALA A 283 2.09 -17.85 -5.96
C ALA A 283 2.44 -18.62 -4.68
N PHE A 284 1.69 -18.40 -3.59
CA PHE A 284 1.89 -19.10 -2.33
C PHE A 284 1.63 -20.62 -2.45
N VAL A 285 0.55 -21.00 -3.11
CA VAL A 285 0.20 -22.41 -3.34
C VAL A 285 1.26 -23.08 -4.22
N LEU A 286 1.65 -22.46 -5.33
CA LEU A 286 2.69 -22.98 -6.22
C LEU A 286 4.04 -23.14 -5.52
N PHE A 287 4.42 -22.17 -4.66
CA PHE A 287 5.62 -22.27 -3.86
C PHE A 287 5.53 -23.42 -2.84
N SER A 288 4.37 -23.62 -2.23
CA SER A 288 4.17 -24.62 -1.18
C SER A 288 4.18 -26.07 -1.67
N VAL A 289 3.69 -26.32 -2.88
CA VAL A 289 3.62 -27.66 -3.50
C VAL A 289 4.98 -28.13 -4.02
N ARG A 290 5.92 -27.22 -4.29
CA ARG A 290 7.25 -27.58 -4.80
C ARG A 290 8.13 -28.25 -3.73
N ASN A 291 8.97 -29.20 -4.15
CA ASN A 291 10.01 -29.81 -3.32
C ASN A 291 11.08 -28.77 -2.90
N LYS A 292 11.37 -28.72 -1.60
CA LYS A 292 12.26 -27.73 -0.96
C LYS A 292 13.65 -28.27 -0.63
N GLU A 293 13.92 -29.54 -0.93
CA GLU A 293 15.19 -30.21 -0.61
C GLU A 293 16.43 -29.53 -1.22
N ARG A 294 16.24 -28.72 -2.27
CA ARG A 294 17.32 -27.97 -2.95
C ARG A 294 17.60 -26.60 -2.32
N TYR A 295 16.78 -26.12 -1.39
CA TYR A 295 16.89 -24.76 -0.84
C TYR A 295 17.38 -24.76 0.61
N ASN A 296 18.07 -23.69 0.99
CA ASN A 296 18.45 -23.47 2.38
C ASN A 296 17.20 -23.35 3.26
N THR A 297 17.24 -24.00 4.42
CA THR A 297 16.14 -24.01 5.39
C THR A 297 15.80 -22.59 5.87
N VAL A 298 16.81 -21.74 6.08
CA VAL A 298 16.64 -20.36 6.52
C VAL A 298 15.89 -19.53 5.47
N ASP A 299 16.31 -19.60 4.20
CA ASP A 299 15.68 -18.86 3.11
C ASP A 299 14.24 -19.31 2.87
N THR A 300 14.00 -20.61 3.03
CA THR A 300 12.67 -21.21 2.95
C THR A 300 11.78 -20.70 4.09
N ALA A 301 12.29 -20.65 5.33
CA ALA A 301 11.57 -20.13 6.48
C ALA A 301 11.22 -18.65 6.32
N ILE A 302 12.16 -17.81 5.87
CA ILE A 302 11.93 -16.38 5.60
C ILE A 302 10.82 -16.22 4.56
N THR A 303 10.89 -16.99 3.47
CA THR A 303 9.88 -16.93 2.41
C THR A 303 8.49 -17.29 2.92
N TYR A 304 8.38 -18.29 3.80
CA TYR A 304 7.12 -18.63 4.48
C TYR A 304 6.60 -17.50 5.37
N VAL A 305 7.48 -16.85 6.13
CA VAL A 305 7.12 -15.69 6.95
C VAL A 305 6.56 -14.57 6.09
N LEU A 306 7.20 -14.27 4.94
CA LEU A 306 6.72 -13.25 3.99
C LEU A 306 5.34 -13.60 3.41
N PHE A 307 5.13 -14.85 3.00
CA PHE A 307 3.84 -15.29 2.45
C PHE A 307 2.72 -15.28 3.49
N ILE A 308 2.92 -15.94 4.64
CA ILE A 308 1.90 -16.04 5.70
C ILE A 308 1.58 -14.66 6.26
N GLY A 309 2.63 -13.87 6.51
CA GLY A 309 2.50 -12.52 7.03
C GLY A 309 1.81 -11.58 6.03
N GLY A 310 2.21 -11.63 4.75
CA GLY A 310 1.56 -10.87 3.68
C GLY A 310 0.09 -11.25 3.48
N PHE A 311 -0.23 -12.54 3.48
CA PHE A 311 -1.63 -13.01 3.40
C PHE A 311 -2.44 -12.55 4.61
N SER A 312 -1.87 -12.64 5.81
CA SER A 312 -2.54 -12.18 7.04
C SER A 312 -2.86 -10.69 6.97
N LEU A 313 -1.94 -9.86 6.46
CA LEU A 313 -2.18 -8.43 6.26
C LEU A 313 -3.33 -8.17 5.30
N GLU A 314 -3.46 -8.92 4.20
CA GLU A 314 -4.60 -8.79 3.29
C GLU A 314 -5.93 -9.15 3.96
N VAL A 315 -5.96 -10.24 4.72
CA VAL A 315 -7.16 -10.64 5.47
C VAL A 315 -7.55 -9.56 6.48
N PHE A 316 -6.58 -9.00 7.21
CA PHE A 316 -6.85 -7.89 8.12
C PHE A 316 -7.31 -6.63 7.37
N ALA A 317 -6.72 -6.31 6.22
CA ALA A 317 -7.12 -5.16 5.41
C ALA A 317 -8.58 -5.29 4.95
N VAL A 318 -8.98 -6.45 4.44
CA VAL A 318 -10.37 -6.75 4.08
C VAL A 318 -11.29 -6.63 5.29
N PHE A 319 -10.89 -7.17 6.45
CA PHE A 319 -11.68 -7.04 7.68
C PHE A 319 -11.85 -5.57 8.10
N THR A 320 -10.78 -4.78 8.06
CA THR A 320 -10.85 -3.33 8.37
C THR A 320 -11.72 -2.58 7.36
N ALA A 321 -11.70 -2.96 6.09
CA ALA A 321 -12.57 -2.39 5.06
C ALA A 321 -14.04 -2.73 5.35
N MET A 322 -14.37 -3.99 5.64
CA MET A 322 -15.74 -4.42 5.96
C MET A 322 -16.33 -3.69 7.17
N MET A 323 -15.51 -3.36 8.17
CA MET A 323 -15.91 -2.59 9.35
C MET A 323 -15.98 -1.08 9.10
N SER A 324 -15.63 -0.61 7.90
CA SER A 324 -15.69 0.81 7.55
C SER A 324 -17.14 1.30 7.48
N PRO A 325 -17.45 2.50 8.01
CA PRO A 325 -18.76 3.15 7.88
C PRO A 325 -19.31 3.18 6.45
N TRP A 326 -18.42 3.21 5.45
CA TRP A 326 -18.78 3.26 4.04
C TRP A 326 -19.46 1.98 3.53
N ILE A 327 -18.94 0.80 3.90
CA ILE A 327 -19.55 -0.49 3.52
C ILE A 327 -20.92 -0.66 4.19
N TRP A 328 -21.06 -0.20 5.44
CA TRP A 328 -22.33 -0.18 6.16
C TRP A 328 -23.38 0.73 5.53
N ALA A 329 -22.96 1.81 4.87
CA ALA A 329 -23.86 2.69 4.12
C ALA A 329 -24.26 2.11 2.75
N TRP A 330 -23.41 1.27 2.14
CA TRP A 330 -23.68 0.63 0.84
C TRP A 330 -24.52 -0.65 0.95
N LEU A 331 -24.39 -1.40 2.05
CA LEU A 331 -25.11 -2.66 2.29
C LEU A 331 -26.58 -2.49 2.71
N LYS A 332 -27.06 -1.26 2.91
CA LYS A 332 -28.40 -0.97 3.42
C LYS A 332 -29.29 -0.32 2.36
#